data_AF-A0A482KF07-F1
#
_entry.id   AF-A0A482KF07-F1
#
_cell.length_a   1.000
_cell.length_b   1.000
_cell.length_c   1.000
_cell.angle_alpha   90.00
_cell.angle_beta   90.00
_cell.angle_gamma   90.00
#
_symmetry.space_group_name_H-M   'P 1'
#
loop_
_entity.id
_entity.type
_entity.pdbx_description
1 polymer ?
#
loop_
_entity_poly.entity_id
_entity_poly.type
_entity_poly.pdbx_seq_one_letter_code
_entity_poly.pdbx_strand_id
1 'polypeptide(L)'
;MEKIYKDFVDLKKRASIEDEYHKKDADIEDKITEIDEKIKKIKKQIEFEKERSMQIIEEIINSYTNLEIKVDNLSEAWNSRKYDSIKRELDILLEERRSAQALYDKYNTESNKTVYRINAELGRLKAWLSDWSNNIINKAHERLEAIEQSFISKWNSIIDGYNIAKNKIYEAGIDHLKLKEAVEFLEKIYKDFVDLKKRASIEDEYHKKDADIEDKITEIDEKIKKIKKQIEFEKERSMQIIEEIINSYTNLEIKVDNLSEAWNSRKYDSIKRELDILLEERRSAQALYDKYNTESNKTVYRINAELGRLKAWLSDWSNNIINKAHERLEAIEQSFISKWNSIIDGYNIAKNKIYEAGIDHLKLKEAVEFLEKIYKDFVDLKKRASIEDEYHKKDADIEGKIAEIDGWIQAIKNLI
;
A
#
# COMPACT_ATOMS: atom_id res chain seq x y z
N MET A 1 20.39 30.93 -88.89
CA MET A 1 20.28 29.82 -89.85
C MET A 1 19.20 30.06 -90.89
N GLU A 2 17.95 30.37 -90.54
CA GLU A 2 16.89 30.62 -91.54
C GLU A 2 17.17 31.83 -92.46
N LYS A 3 17.79 32.89 -91.93
CA LYS A 3 18.30 34.01 -92.74
C LYS A 3 19.36 33.54 -93.75
N ILE A 4 20.32 32.72 -93.31
CA ILE A 4 21.38 32.16 -94.16
C ILE A 4 20.78 31.24 -95.24
N TYR A 5 19.81 30.39 -94.88
CA TYR A 5 19.06 29.56 -95.83
C TYR A 5 18.38 30.41 -96.91
N LYS A 6 17.68 31.47 -96.50
CA LYS A 6 17.01 32.40 -97.41
C LYS A 6 18.01 33.11 -98.33
N ASP A 7 19.14 33.56 -97.78
CA ASP A 7 20.21 34.21 -98.56
C ASP A 7 20.79 33.25 -99.62
N PHE A 8 20.98 31.96 -99.31
CA PHE A 8 21.44 30.94 -100.28
C PHE A 8 20.38 30.59 -101.33
N VAL A 9 19.10 30.49 -100.94
CA VAL A 9 17.97 30.27 -101.87
C VAL A 9 17.86 31.44 -102.85
N ASP A 10 18.03 32.68 -102.39
CA ASP A 10 17.99 33.87 -103.24
C ASP A 10 19.26 34.01 -104.10
N LEU A 11 20.43 33.54 -103.62
CA LEU A 11 21.67 33.44 -104.40
C LEU A 11 21.53 32.44 -105.56
N LYS A 12 20.91 31.27 -105.31
CA LYS A 12 20.60 30.27 -106.33
C LYS A 12 19.73 30.85 -107.44
N LYS A 13 18.65 31.54 -107.09
CA LYS A 13 17.75 32.19 -108.05
C LYS A 13 18.48 33.18 -108.96
N ARG A 14 19.49 33.89 -108.46
CA ARG A 14 20.31 34.83 -109.26
C ARG A 14 21.32 34.08 -110.14
N ALA A 15 21.97 33.05 -109.61
CA ALA A 15 22.91 32.21 -110.36
C ALA A 15 22.25 31.46 -111.52
N SER A 16 20.96 31.11 -111.42
CA SER A 16 20.20 30.48 -112.51
C SER A 16 19.71 31.44 -113.61
N ILE A 17 19.86 32.76 -113.44
CA ILE A 17 19.42 33.80 -114.43
C ILE A 17 20.61 34.34 -115.26
N GLU A 18 21.83 34.28 -114.75
CA GLU A 18 23.05 34.76 -115.43
C GLU A 18 23.91 33.60 -115.96
N ASP A 19 24.03 33.46 -117.29
CA ASP A 19 24.68 32.34 -118.00
C ASP A 19 26.12 32.01 -117.52
N GLU A 20 26.85 32.98 -116.93
CA GLU A 20 28.24 32.80 -116.45
C GLU A 20 28.37 31.98 -115.15
N TYR A 21 27.29 31.79 -114.37
CA TYR A 21 27.38 31.22 -113.01
C TYR A 21 26.85 29.79 -112.84
N HIS A 22 26.36 29.14 -113.91
CA HIS A 22 25.82 27.77 -113.86
C HIS A 22 26.78 26.73 -113.24
N LYS A 23 28.10 26.95 -113.29
CA LYS A 23 29.09 26.04 -112.67
C LYS A 23 29.03 26.01 -111.13
N LYS A 24 28.43 27.01 -110.47
CA LYS A 24 28.28 27.06 -109.01
C LYS A 24 26.89 26.66 -108.51
N ASP A 25 25.96 26.36 -109.41
CA ASP A 25 24.56 26.09 -109.07
C ASP A 25 24.43 24.78 -108.25
N ALA A 26 25.24 23.77 -108.59
CA ALA A 26 25.34 22.52 -107.82
C ALA A 26 25.93 22.73 -106.42
N ASP A 27 27.01 23.51 -106.28
CA ASP A 27 27.62 23.83 -104.99
C ASP A 27 26.66 24.63 -104.08
N ILE A 28 25.87 25.54 -104.66
CA ILE A 28 24.86 26.30 -103.93
C ILE A 28 23.73 25.37 -103.46
N GLU A 29 23.30 24.41 -104.28
CA GLU A 29 22.26 23.45 -103.91
C GLU A 29 22.70 22.53 -102.77
N ASP A 30 23.91 21.98 -102.82
CA ASP A 30 24.47 21.16 -101.74
C ASP A 30 24.51 21.95 -100.42
N LYS A 31 24.83 23.25 -100.47
CA LYS A 31 24.80 24.12 -99.29
C LYS A 31 23.38 24.41 -98.78
N ILE A 32 22.40 24.56 -99.67
CA ILE A 32 20.99 24.68 -99.28
C ILE A 32 20.53 23.41 -98.55
N THR A 33 20.84 22.22 -99.07
CA THR A 33 20.53 20.95 -98.43
C THR A 33 21.21 20.81 -97.06
N GLU A 34 22.51 21.14 -96.97
CA GLU A 34 23.27 21.11 -95.70
C GLU A 34 22.66 22.06 -94.64
N ILE A 35 22.26 23.27 -95.06
CA ILE A 35 21.65 24.26 -94.17
C ILE A 35 20.24 23.82 -93.75
N ASP A 36 19.43 23.25 -94.65
CA ASP A 36 18.08 22.74 -94.34
C ASP A 36 18.14 21.57 -93.33
N GLU A 37 19.06 20.63 -93.52
CA GLU A 37 19.29 19.56 -92.56
C GLU A 37 19.71 20.09 -91.18
N LYS A 38 20.60 21.09 -91.13
CA LYS A 38 20.97 21.76 -89.88
C LYS A 38 19.79 22.50 -89.26
N ILE A 39 18.94 23.15 -90.05
CA ILE A 39 17.71 23.80 -89.55
C ILE A 39 16.76 22.74 -88.97
N LYS A 40 16.53 21.61 -89.65
CA LYS A 40 15.70 20.51 -89.15
C LYS A 40 16.23 19.93 -87.84
N LYS A 41 17.56 19.72 -87.74
CA LYS A 41 18.22 19.26 -86.50
C LYS A 41 18.06 20.28 -85.37
N ILE A 42 18.31 21.57 -85.64
CA ILE A 42 18.14 22.65 -84.66
C ILE A 42 16.67 22.75 -84.21
N LYS A 43 15.70 22.66 -85.12
CA LYS A 43 14.26 22.69 -84.77
C LYS A 43 13.86 21.52 -83.88
N LYS A 44 14.32 20.30 -84.19
CA LYS A 44 14.11 19.13 -83.32
C LYS A 44 14.76 19.30 -81.94
N GLN A 45 15.98 19.81 -81.90
CA GLN A 45 16.69 20.10 -80.65
C GLN A 45 15.94 21.14 -79.80
N ILE A 46 15.42 22.20 -80.43
CA ILE A 46 14.64 23.24 -79.76
C ILE A 46 13.37 22.65 -79.14
N GLU A 47 12.59 21.85 -79.87
CA GLU A 47 11.36 21.26 -79.32
C GLU A 47 11.66 20.26 -78.20
N PHE A 48 12.69 19.42 -78.37
CA PHE A 48 13.14 18.51 -77.32
C PHE A 48 13.56 19.25 -76.04
N GLU A 49 14.39 20.29 -76.16
CA GLU A 49 14.83 21.08 -74.99
C GLU A 49 13.67 21.85 -74.33
N LYS A 50 12.68 22.27 -75.13
CA LYS A 50 11.47 22.92 -74.63
C LYS A 50 10.60 21.95 -73.82
N GLU A 51 10.32 20.76 -74.33
CA GLU A 51 9.58 19.71 -73.61
C GLU A 51 10.32 19.28 -72.33
N ARG A 52 11.63 19.00 -72.44
CA ARG A 52 12.49 18.66 -71.30
C ARG A 52 12.46 19.75 -70.22
N SER A 53 12.63 21.02 -70.61
CA SER A 53 12.63 22.13 -69.66
C SER A 53 11.28 22.30 -68.96
N MET A 54 10.18 22.11 -69.69
CA MET A 54 8.83 22.17 -69.10
C MET A 54 8.62 21.08 -68.05
N GLN A 55 9.02 19.84 -68.33
CA GLN A 55 8.91 18.73 -67.38
C GLN A 55 9.73 19.01 -66.11
N ILE A 56 10.97 19.49 -66.25
CA ILE A 56 11.82 19.86 -65.11
C ILE A 56 11.17 20.96 -64.26
N ILE A 57 10.62 22.00 -64.90
CA ILE A 57 9.94 23.10 -64.21
C ILE A 57 8.73 22.59 -63.42
N GLU A 58 7.90 21.75 -64.04
CA GLU A 58 6.72 21.17 -63.41
C GLU A 58 7.09 20.31 -62.20
N GLU A 59 8.11 19.45 -62.31
CA GLU A 59 8.60 18.64 -61.19
C GLU A 59 9.12 19.51 -60.02
N ILE A 60 9.84 20.60 -60.30
CA ILE A 60 10.32 21.52 -59.26
C ILE A 60 9.15 22.25 -58.60
N ILE A 61 8.17 22.72 -59.38
CA ILE A 61 6.99 23.41 -58.87
C ILE A 61 6.20 22.52 -57.92
N ASN A 62 5.89 21.30 -58.37
CA ASN A 62 5.16 20.33 -57.56
C ASN A 62 5.91 20.03 -56.25
N SER A 63 7.25 19.94 -56.30
CA SER A 63 8.05 19.65 -55.11
C SER A 63 7.99 20.75 -54.04
N TYR A 64 8.15 22.03 -54.40
CA TYR A 64 8.06 23.09 -53.38
C TYR A 64 6.60 23.32 -52.92
N THR A 65 5.60 23.14 -53.78
CA THR A 65 4.18 23.21 -53.38
C THR A 65 3.80 22.10 -52.40
N ASN A 66 4.32 20.88 -52.59
CA ASN A 66 4.12 19.81 -51.61
C ASN A 66 4.77 20.15 -50.26
N LEU A 67 5.99 20.68 -50.27
CA LEU A 67 6.66 21.13 -49.04
C LEU A 67 5.84 22.21 -48.31
N GLU A 68 5.31 23.19 -49.04
CA GLU A 68 4.44 24.23 -48.51
C GLU A 68 3.24 23.64 -47.76
N ILE A 69 2.51 22.74 -48.41
CA ILE A 69 1.37 22.04 -47.80
C ILE A 69 1.79 21.28 -46.53
N LYS A 70 2.93 20.57 -46.54
CA LYS A 70 3.39 19.82 -45.36
C LYS A 70 3.79 20.73 -44.21
N VAL A 71 4.36 21.89 -44.51
CA VAL A 71 4.71 22.86 -43.47
C VAL A 71 3.47 23.53 -42.89
N ASP A 72 2.48 23.85 -43.71
CA ASP A 72 1.20 24.38 -43.23
C ASP A 72 0.51 23.36 -42.32
N ASN A 73 0.45 22.09 -42.71
CA ASN A 73 -0.10 21.01 -41.88
C ASN A 73 0.62 20.88 -40.54
N LEU A 74 1.96 20.92 -40.52
CA LEU A 74 2.72 20.89 -39.27
C LEU A 74 2.46 22.15 -38.42
N SER A 75 2.30 23.30 -39.05
CA SER A 75 1.98 24.57 -38.38
C SER A 75 0.56 24.58 -37.80
N GLU A 76 -0.39 23.89 -38.43
CA GLU A 76 -1.72 23.65 -37.87
C GLU A 76 -1.68 22.66 -36.70
N ALA A 77 -1.00 21.52 -36.86
CA ALA A 77 -0.81 20.53 -35.81
C ALA A 77 -0.11 21.15 -34.59
N TRP A 78 0.88 22.02 -34.82
CA TRP A 78 1.57 22.81 -33.82
C TRP A 78 0.62 23.58 -32.89
N ASN A 79 -0.41 24.23 -33.45
CA ASN A 79 -1.38 25.01 -32.67
C ASN A 79 -2.27 24.15 -31.77
N SER A 80 -2.38 22.85 -32.06
CA SER A 80 -3.25 21.93 -31.32
C SER A 80 -2.65 21.41 -30.01
N ARG A 81 -1.34 21.61 -29.76
CA ARG A 81 -0.57 21.05 -28.61
C ARG A 81 -0.56 19.52 -28.49
N LYS A 82 -1.04 18.79 -29.51
CA LYS A 82 -1.13 17.33 -29.51
C LYS A 82 0.20 16.69 -29.96
N TYR A 83 0.83 15.93 -29.07
CA TYR A 83 2.16 15.35 -29.29
C TYR A 83 2.19 14.42 -30.49
N ASP A 84 1.33 13.39 -30.55
CA ASP A 84 1.36 12.41 -31.63
C ASP A 84 0.99 13.02 -33.00
N SER A 85 0.10 14.01 -33.01
CA SER A 85 -0.22 14.81 -34.21
C SER A 85 0.99 15.60 -34.72
N ILE A 86 1.66 16.37 -33.85
CA ILE A 86 2.87 17.13 -34.20
C ILE A 86 3.98 16.18 -34.67
N LYS A 87 4.16 15.06 -33.97
CA LYS A 87 5.20 14.07 -34.30
C LYS A 87 4.97 13.46 -35.69
N ARG A 88 3.73 13.08 -36.00
CA ARG A 88 3.36 12.53 -37.31
C ARG A 88 3.60 13.51 -38.44
N GLU A 89 3.12 14.75 -38.32
CA GLU A 89 3.29 15.76 -39.37
C GLU A 89 4.76 16.15 -39.55
N LEU A 90 5.54 16.16 -38.45
CA LEU A 90 6.98 16.40 -38.50
C LEU A 90 7.72 15.29 -39.26
N ASP A 91 7.39 14.02 -39.01
CA ASP A 91 7.99 12.89 -39.70
C ASP A 91 7.64 12.89 -41.20
N ILE A 92 6.40 13.26 -41.56
CA ILE A 92 5.98 13.45 -42.96
C ILE A 92 6.76 14.59 -43.63
N LEU A 93 6.91 15.73 -42.96
CA LEU A 93 7.67 16.87 -43.48
C LEU A 93 9.14 16.53 -43.69
N LEU A 94 9.76 15.80 -42.77
CA LEU A 94 11.16 15.38 -42.89
C LEU A 94 11.38 14.49 -44.12
N GLU A 95 10.43 13.60 -44.43
CA GLU A 95 10.51 12.74 -45.61
C GLU A 95 10.29 13.51 -46.92
N GLU A 96 9.30 14.41 -46.96
CA GLU A 96 9.07 15.28 -48.11
C GLU A 96 10.30 16.18 -48.38
N ARG A 97 10.92 16.69 -47.31
CA ARG A 97 12.15 17.48 -47.41
C ARG A 97 13.30 16.70 -48.02
N ARG A 98 13.49 15.43 -47.65
CA ARG A 98 14.52 14.57 -48.27
C ARG A 98 14.24 14.37 -49.76
N SER A 99 12.98 14.14 -50.12
CA SER A 99 12.56 13.98 -51.52
C SER A 99 12.82 15.24 -52.35
N ALA A 100 12.46 16.41 -51.81
CA ALA A 100 12.71 17.71 -52.42
C ALA A 100 14.21 18.03 -52.54
N GLN A 101 15.01 17.66 -51.53
CA GLN A 101 16.47 17.81 -51.59
C GLN A 101 17.08 16.95 -52.71
N ALA A 102 16.66 15.69 -52.85
CA ALA A 102 17.11 14.82 -53.93
C ALA A 102 16.73 15.37 -55.32
N LEU A 103 15.54 15.96 -55.46
CA LEU A 103 15.09 16.59 -56.69
C LEU A 103 15.89 17.85 -57.03
N TYR A 104 16.17 18.69 -56.02
CA TYR A 104 17.08 19.83 -56.16
C TYR A 104 18.45 19.36 -56.64
N ASP A 105 19.06 18.37 -55.98
CA ASP A 105 20.40 17.87 -56.34
C ASP A 105 20.43 17.25 -57.75
N LYS A 106 19.36 16.55 -58.16
CA LYS A 106 19.18 15.99 -59.51
C LYS A 106 19.20 17.08 -60.59
N TYR A 107 18.50 18.19 -60.37
CA TYR A 107 18.32 19.22 -61.41
C TYR A 107 19.25 20.42 -61.30
N ASN A 108 19.96 20.60 -60.20
CA ASN A 108 20.92 21.69 -59.95
C ASN A 108 22.26 21.49 -60.70
N THR A 109 22.18 21.21 -62.00
CA THR A 109 23.31 21.03 -62.91
C THR A 109 23.62 22.32 -63.67
N GLU A 110 24.86 22.47 -64.14
CA GLU A 110 25.28 23.68 -64.87
C GLU A 110 24.45 23.92 -66.14
N SER A 111 24.14 22.85 -66.88
CA SER A 111 23.28 22.91 -68.08
C SER A 111 21.87 23.40 -67.80
N ASN A 112 21.34 23.13 -66.61
CA ASN A 112 20.00 23.57 -66.22
C ASN A 112 20.01 25.01 -65.70
N LYS A 113 21.10 25.44 -65.04
CA LYS A 113 21.28 26.81 -64.56
C LYS A 113 21.33 27.84 -65.69
N THR A 114 21.77 27.44 -66.89
CA THR A 114 21.74 28.32 -68.07
C THR A 114 20.32 28.58 -68.60
N VAL A 115 19.33 27.76 -68.23
CA VAL A 115 17.92 27.99 -68.56
C VAL A 115 17.29 28.86 -67.46
N TYR A 116 17.07 30.14 -67.77
CA TYR A 116 16.59 31.15 -66.82
C TYR A 116 15.44 30.68 -65.92
N ARG A 117 14.41 30.06 -66.50
CA ARG A 117 13.22 29.63 -65.75
C ARG A 117 13.51 28.44 -64.83
N ILE A 118 14.32 27.47 -65.25
CA ILE A 118 14.73 26.35 -64.37
C ILE A 118 15.54 26.90 -63.19
N ASN A 119 16.49 27.80 -63.45
CA ASN A 119 17.30 28.41 -62.39
C ASN A 119 16.46 29.19 -61.38
N ALA A 120 15.43 29.93 -61.84
CA ALA A 120 14.51 30.65 -60.97
C ALA A 120 13.73 29.71 -60.03
N GLU A 121 13.17 28.61 -60.56
CA GLU A 121 12.42 27.64 -59.74
C GLU A 121 13.33 26.83 -58.81
N LEU A 122 14.56 26.47 -59.24
CA LEU A 122 15.56 25.89 -58.34
C LEU A 122 15.94 26.83 -57.19
N GLY A 123 16.00 28.15 -57.46
CA GLY A 123 16.22 29.16 -56.43
C GLY A 123 15.10 29.19 -55.39
N ARG A 124 13.84 29.06 -55.82
CA ARG A 124 12.69 28.95 -54.92
C ARG A 124 12.72 27.66 -54.10
N LEU A 125 12.95 26.51 -54.74
CA LEU A 125 13.06 25.23 -54.04
C LEU A 125 14.18 25.26 -52.99
N LYS A 126 15.34 25.87 -53.32
CA LYS A 126 16.43 26.08 -52.37
C LYS A 126 16.01 26.92 -51.16
N ALA A 127 15.25 27.99 -51.39
CA ALA A 127 14.76 28.84 -50.30
C ALA A 127 13.85 28.05 -49.33
N TRP A 128 12.96 27.20 -49.85
CA TRP A 128 12.12 26.29 -49.06
C TRP A 128 12.93 25.23 -48.29
N LEU A 129 13.96 24.66 -48.92
CA LEU A 129 14.88 23.70 -48.29
C LEU A 129 15.81 24.34 -47.24
N SER A 130 15.94 25.67 -47.24
CA SER A 130 16.81 26.44 -46.34
C SER A 130 16.14 26.82 -45.02
N ASP A 131 16.53 27.95 -44.42
CA ASP A 131 16.25 28.37 -43.04
C ASP A 131 14.77 28.31 -42.63
N TRP A 132 13.85 28.47 -43.59
CA TRP A 132 12.42 28.50 -43.32
C TRP A 132 11.89 27.13 -42.85
N SER A 133 12.22 26.04 -43.55
CA SER A 133 11.84 24.69 -43.09
C SER A 133 12.60 24.28 -41.83
N ASN A 134 13.88 24.67 -41.71
CA ASN A 134 14.69 24.41 -40.52
C ASN A 134 14.10 25.05 -39.25
N ASN A 135 13.63 26.30 -39.34
CA ASN A 135 13.04 27.00 -38.20
C ASN A 135 11.80 26.29 -37.66
N ILE A 136 10.92 25.85 -38.56
CA ILE A 136 9.67 25.18 -38.21
C ILE A 136 9.93 23.78 -37.66
N ILE A 137 10.85 23.03 -38.28
CA ILE A 137 11.31 21.73 -37.77
C ILE A 137 11.90 21.87 -36.36
N ASN A 138 12.77 22.85 -36.11
CA ASN A 138 13.38 23.05 -34.79
C ASN A 138 12.33 23.39 -33.73
N LYS A 139 11.42 24.31 -34.03
CA LYS A 139 10.29 24.63 -33.14
C LYS A 139 9.48 23.39 -32.80
N ALA A 140 9.10 22.59 -33.80
CA ALA A 140 8.35 21.34 -33.60
C ALA A 140 9.05 20.41 -32.60
N HIS A 141 10.36 20.24 -32.71
CA HIS A 141 11.15 19.45 -31.74
C HIS A 141 11.10 20.05 -30.31
N GLU A 142 11.34 21.34 -30.15
CA GLU A 142 11.28 22.02 -28.84
C GLU A 142 9.93 21.84 -28.16
N ARG A 143 8.85 21.80 -28.95
CA ARG A 143 7.49 21.61 -28.43
C ARG A 143 7.21 20.18 -28.01
N LEU A 144 7.63 19.20 -28.81
CA LEU A 144 7.54 17.79 -28.44
C LEU A 144 8.28 17.54 -27.13
N GLU A 145 9.48 18.10 -26.98
CA GLU A 145 10.27 18.01 -25.75
C GLU A 145 9.55 18.70 -24.58
N ALA A 146 8.97 19.88 -24.77
CA ALA A 146 8.23 20.57 -23.72
C ALA A 146 7.00 19.78 -23.23
N ILE A 147 6.27 19.12 -24.13
CA ILE A 147 5.13 18.26 -23.78
C ILE A 147 5.62 17.03 -23.02
N GLU A 148 6.65 16.34 -23.53
CA GLU A 148 7.22 15.15 -22.89
C GLU A 148 7.74 15.47 -21.48
N GLN A 149 8.49 16.55 -21.29
CA GLN A 149 9.00 16.97 -19.98
C GLN A 149 7.87 17.35 -19.01
N SER A 150 6.84 18.06 -19.48
CA SER A 150 5.68 18.38 -18.65
C SER A 150 4.96 17.13 -18.16
N PHE A 151 4.83 16.12 -19.03
CA PHE A 151 4.22 14.85 -18.68
C PHE A 151 5.08 14.07 -17.68
N ILE A 152 6.38 13.90 -17.97
CA ILE A 152 7.31 13.14 -17.12
C ILE A 152 7.39 13.74 -15.71
N SER A 153 7.44 15.07 -15.61
CA SER A 153 7.45 15.76 -14.32
C SER A 153 6.21 15.44 -13.47
N LYS A 154 5.00 15.46 -14.07
CA LYS A 154 3.77 15.08 -13.36
C LYS A 154 3.74 13.60 -13.00
N TRP A 155 4.13 12.73 -13.93
CA TRP A 155 4.22 11.29 -13.69
C TRP A 155 5.11 10.98 -12.48
N ASN A 156 6.31 11.55 -12.44
CA ASN A 156 7.25 11.34 -11.33
C ASN A 156 6.68 11.83 -9.99
N SER A 157 6.05 13.01 -9.97
CA SER A 157 5.41 13.56 -8.77
C SER A 157 4.32 12.62 -8.21
N ILE A 158 3.50 12.03 -9.08
CA ILE A 158 2.45 11.09 -8.67
C ILE A 158 3.07 9.77 -8.19
N ILE A 159 4.12 9.28 -8.85
CA ILE A 159 4.88 8.08 -8.43
C ILE A 159 5.53 8.27 -7.06
N ASP A 160 6.09 9.46 -6.78
CA ASP A 160 6.64 9.78 -5.47
C ASP A 160 5.54 9.76 -4.40
N GLY A 161 4.37 10.35 -4.70
CA GLY A 161 3.17 10.22 -3.87
C GLY A 161 2.80 8.76 -3.60
N TYR A 162 2.83 7.92 -4.63
CA TYR A 162 2.57 6.48 -4.52
C TYR A 162 3.57 5.75 -3.63
N ASN A 163 4.85 6.08 -3.70
CA ASN A 163 5.87 5.52 -2.81
C ASN A 163 5.67 5.95 -1.35
N ILE A 164 5.27 7.20 -1.11
CA ILE A 164 4.89 7.67 0.24
C ILE A 164 3.69 6.88 0.76
N ALA A 165 2.69 6.61 -0.09
CA ALA A 165 1.53 5.81 0.29
C ALA A 165 1.92 4.38 0.70
N LYS A 166 2.85 3.74 -0.05
CA LYS A 166 3.40 2.42 0.31
C LYS A 166 4.03 2.42 1.71
N ASN A 167 4.81 3.44 2.05
CA ASN A 167 5.43 3.55 3.36
C ASN A 167 4.38 3.73 4.47
N LYS A 168 3.35 4.57 4.24
CA LYS A 168 2.24 4.73 5.20
C LYS A 168 1.50 3.42 5.46
N ILE A 169 1.28 2.60 4.43
CA ILE A 169 0.65 1.28 4.57
C ILE A 169 1.52 0.34 5.41
N TYR A 170 2.82 0.34 5.16
CA TYR A 170 3.78 -0.46 5.93
C TYR A 170 3.81 -0.03 7.40
N GLU A 171 3.89 1.27 7.68
CA GLU A 171 3.89 1.84 9.03
C GLU A 171 2.56 1.65 9.78
N ALA A 172 1.44 1.55 9.05
CA ALA A 172 0.12 1.32 9.64
C ALA A 172 0.01 -0.09 10.26
N GLY A 173 0.69 -1.10 9.71
CA GLY A 173 0.67 -2.46 10.22
C GLY A 173 -0.76 -3.01 10.33
N ILE A 174 -1.23 -3.24 11.57
CA ILE A 174 -2.58 -3.73 11.88
C ILE A 174 -3.51 -2.65 12.45
N ASP A 175 -3.05 -1.40 12.54
CA ASP A 175 -3.87 -0.30 13.05
C ASP A 175 -4.87 0.15 11.98
N HIS A 176 -6.14 -0.23 12.17
CA HIS A 176 -7.22 0.07 11.23
C HIS A 176 -7.43 1.58 10.99
N LEU A 177 -7.11 2.46 11.95
CA LEU A 177 -7.22 3.91 11.75
C LEU A 177 -6.12 4.41 10.82
N LYS A 178 -4.88 3.98 11.04
CA LYS A 178 -3.75 4.33 10.14
C LYS A 178 -3.91 3.72 8.75
N LEU A 179 -4.44 2.49 8.66
CA LEU A 179 -4.77 1.87 7.37
C LEU A 179 -5.83 2.68 6.62
N LYS A 180 -6.82 3.24 7.32
CA LYS A 180 -7.84 4.12 6.72
C LYS A 180 -7.20 5.39 6.15
N GLU A 181 -6.33 6.06 6.90
CA GLU A 181 -5.59 7.24 6.41
C GLU A 181 -4.74 6.91 5.17
N ALA A 182 -4.10 5.73 5.16
CA ALA A 182 -3.32 5.27 4.02
C ALA A 182 -4.19 4.99 2.78
N VAL A 183 -5.41 4.47 2.96
CA VAL A 183 -6.39 4.29 1.89
C VAL A 183 -6.85 5.63 1.31
N GLU A 184 -7.21 6.60 2.16
CA GLU A 184 -7.61 7.94 1.70
C GLU A 184 -6.50 8.62 0.86
N PHE A 185 -5.24 8.43 1.27
CA PHE A 185 -4.10 8.91 0.50
C PHE A 185 -3.92 8.18 -0.84
N LEU A 186 -4.09 6.85 -0.88
CA LEU A 186 -4.10 6.08 -2.13
C LEU A 186 -5.24 6.48 -3.06
N GLU A 187 -6.44 6.76 -2.55
CA GLU A 187 -7.59 7.21 -3.35
C GLU A 187 -7.31 8.55 -4.02
N LYS A 188 -6.58 9.45 -3.35
CA LYS A 188 -6.10 10.70 -3.97
C LYS A 188 -5.12 10.43 -5.11
N ILE A 189 -4.14 9.55 -4.90
CA ILE A 189 -3.15 9.18 -5.92
C ILE A 189 -3.80 8.47 -7.12
N TYR A 190 -4.78 7.61 -6.85
CA TYR A 190 -5.61 6.97 -7.88
C TYR A 190 -6.26 8.03 -8.77
N LYS A 191 -6.87 9.05 -8.16
CA LYS A 191 -7.48 10.16 -8.90
C LYS A 191 -6.43 10.94 -9.70
N ASP A 192 -5.26 11.20 -9.13
CA ASP A 192 -4.19 11.91 -9.84
C ASP A 192 -3.71 11.11 -11.08
N PHE A 193 -3.63 9.77 -11.02
CA PHE A 193 -3.34 8.93 -12.19
C PHE A 193 -4.48 8.94 -13.23
N VAL A 194 -5.74 8.92 -12.79
CA VAL A 194 -6.90 9.02 -13.71
C VAL A 194 -6.91 10.37 -14.43
N ASP A 195 -6.63 11.46 -13.72
CA ASP A 195 -6.52 12.79 -14.29
C ASP A 195 -5.32 12.89 -15.25
N LEU A 196 -4.19 12.24 -14.92
CA LEU A 196 -3.04 12.14 -15.83
C LEU A 196 -3.38 11.35 -17.10
N LYS A 197 -4.10 10.23 -17.01
CA LYS A 197 -4.59 9.45 -18.16
C LYS A 197 -5.47 10.31 -19.08
N LYS A 198 -6.43 11.02 -18.48
CA LYS A 198 -7.34 11.90 -19.22
C LYS A 198 -6.56 12.98 -19.97
N ARG A 199 -5.57 13.59 -19.31
CA ARG A 199 -4.71 14.60 -19.92
C ARG A 199 -3.86 14.03 -21.07
N ALA A 200 -3.23 12.88 -20.86
CA ALA A 200 -2.44 12.19 -21.89
C ALA A 200 -3.28 11.87 -23.12
N SER A 201 -4.49 11.34 -22.92
CA SER A 201 -5.36 10.90 -24.01
C SER A 201 -6.09 12.02 -24.76
N ILE A 202 -6.45 13.12 -24.09
CA ILE A 202 -7.31 14.18 -24.67
C ILE A 202 -6.54 15.46 -24.97
N GLU A 203 -5.76 15.95 -24.01
CA GLU A 203 -5.14 17.28 -24.10
C GLU A 203 -3.79 17.23 -24.81
N ASP A 204 -2.94 16.28 -24.42
CA ASP A 204 -1.56 16.20 -24.89
C ASP A 204 -1.37 15.16 -26.01
N GLU A 205 -2.34 14.26 -26.28
CA GLU A 205 -2.22 13.10 -27.20
C GLU A 205 -0.85 12.41 -27.08
N TYR A 206 -0.49 12.06 -25.85
CA TYR A 206 0.79 11.44 -25.50
C TYR A 206 0.59 9.96 -25.17
N HIS A 207 0.24 9.16 -26.17
CA HIS A 207 -0.17 7.76 -26.00
C HIS A 207 0.99 6.81 -25.62
N LYS A 208 2.23 7.29 -25.67
CA LYS A 208 3.46 6.54 -25.31
C LYS A 208 3.44 5.94 -23.90
N LYS A 209 2.58 6.45 -23.01
CA LYS A 209 2.50 6.03 -21.59
C LYS A 209 1.14 5.49 -21.16
N ASP A 210 0.21 5.26 -22.08
CA ASP A 210 -1.15 4.82 -21.74
C ASP A 210 -1.16 3.49 -20.98
N ALA A 211 -0.38 2.50 -21.43
CA ALA A 211 -0.28 1.20 -20.77
C ALA A 211 0.30 1.33 -19.35
N ASP A 212 1.39 2.09 -19.20
CA ASP A 212 2.03 2.30 -17.90
C ASP A 212 1.07 2.98 -16.89
N ILE A 213 0.27 3.95 -17.35
CA ILE A 213 -0.74 4.60 -16.51
C ILE A 213 -1.84 3.60 -16.11
N GLU A 214 -2.34 2.80 -17.06
CA GLU A 214 -3.41 1.84 -16.79
C GLU A 214 -2.99 0.75 -15.80
N ASP A 215 -1.77 0.25 -15.95
CA ASP A 215 -1.19 -0.71 -15.02
C ASP A 215 -1.10 -0.12 -13.61
N LYS A 216 -0.73 1.16 -13.46
CA LYS A 216 -0.68 1.83 -12.15
C LYS A 216 -2.06 2.05 -11.53
N ILE A 217 -3.04 2.45 -12.33
CA ILE A 217 -4.43 2.61 -11.88
C ILE A 217 -4.95 1.28 -11.34
N THR A 218 -4.70 0.18 -12.08
CA THR A 218 -5.13 -1.17 -11.69
C THR A 218 -4.42 -1.64 -10.42
N GLU A 219 -3.08 -1.47 -10.33
CA GLU A 219 -2.29 -1.81 -9.14
C GLU A 219 -2.81 -1.09 -7.89
N ILE A 220 -3.16 0.20 -8.01
CA ILE A 220 -3.65 1.02 -6.90
C ILE A 220 -5.07 0.60 -6.49
N ASP A 221 -5.98 0.36 -7.44
CA ASP A 221 -7.35 -0.07 -7.15
C ASP A 221 -7.37 -1.42 -6.42
N GLU A 222 -6.57 -2.39 -6.87
CA GLU A 222 -6.43 -3.68 -6.18
C GLU A 222 -5.88 -3.52 -4.76
N LYS A 223 -4.89 -2.65 -4.57
CA LYS A 223 -4.34 -2.33 -3.25
C LYS A 223 -5.39 -1.69 -2.34
N ILE A 224 -6.16 -0.73 -2.83
CA ILE A 224 -7.25 -0.10 -2.07
C ILE A 224 -8.26 -1.16 -1.62
N LYS A 225 -8.70 -2.03 -2.54
CA LYS A 225 -9.64 -3.13 -2.22
C LYS A 225 -9.09 -4.07 -1.15
N LYS A 226 -7.81 -4.44 -1.25
CA LYS A 226 -7.14 -5.33 -0.28
C LYS A 226 -7.05 -4.67 1.10
N ILE A 227 -6.65 -3.41 1.18
CA ILE A 227 -6.52 -2.71 2.46
C ILE A 227 -7.89 -2.46 3.09
N LYS A 228 -8.93 -2.13 2.32
CA LYS A 228 -10.30 -2.01 2.84
C LYS A 228 -10.80 -3.30 3.50
N LYS A 229 -10.50 -4.45 2.89
CA LYS A 229 -10.80 -5.77 3.52
C LYS A 229 -10.00 -5.98 4.81
N GLN A 230 -8.73 -5.61 4.82
CA GLN A 230 -7.88 -5.70 6.01
C GLN A 230 -8.37 -4.80 7.15
N ILE A 231 -8.86 -3.59 6.84
CA ILE A 231 -9.45 -2.67 7.82
C ILE A 231 -10.64 -3.32 8.54
N GLU A 232 -11.56 -3.93 7.79
CA GLU A 232 -12.74 -4.56 8.41
C GLU A 232 -12.34 -5.74 9.30
N PHE A 233 -11.43 -6.59 8.82
CA PHE A 233 -10.89 -7.71 9.60
C PHE A 233 -10.21 -7.25 10.90
N GLU A 234 -9.30 -6.27 10.83
CA GLU A 234 -8.59 -5.80 12.02
C GLU A 234 -9.50 -5.06 13.00
N LYS A 235 -10.58 -4.43 12.51
CA LYS A 235 -11.59 -3.81 13.35
C LYS A 235 -12.38 -4.85 14.15
N GLU A 236 -12.89 -5.90 13.50
CA GLU A 236 -13.59 -7.01 14.15
C GLU A 236 -12.67 -7.72 15.16
N ARG A 237 -11.45 -8.06 14.73
CA ARG A 237 -10.44 -8.69 15.57
C ARG A 237 -10.11 -7.84 16.80
N SER A 238 -9.91 -6.54 16.62
CA SER A 238 -9.60 -5.62 17.74
C SER A 238 -10.75 -5.55 18.74
N MET A 239 -12.01 -5.52 18.26
CA MET A 239 -13.18 -5.52 19.12
C MET A 239 -13.27 -6.80 19.97
N GLN A 240 -13.06 -7.97 19.36
CA GLN A 240 -13.06 -9.25 20.08
C GLN A 240 -11.99 -9.31 21.17
N ILE A 241 -10.77 -8.87 20.85
CA ILE A 241 -9.67 -8.83 21.82
C ILE A 241 -10.02 -7.91 23.00
N ILE A 242 -10.57 -6.72 22.71
CA ILE A 242 -10.98 -5.76 23.74
C ILE A 242 -12.06 -6.36 24.64
N GLU A 243 -13.07 -7.00 24.06
CA GLU A 243 -14.15 -7.64 24.81
C GLU A 243 -13.63 -8.77 25.71
N GLU A 244 -12.74 -9.62 25.20
CA GLU A 244 -12.10 -10.68 25.98
C GLU A 244 -11.30 -10.12 27.18
N ILE A 245 -10.54 -9.03 26.97
CA ILE A 245 -9.78 -8.36 28.04
C ILE A 245 -10.73 -7.75 29.08
N ILE A 246 -11.81 -7.09 28.63
CA ILE A 246 -12.80 -6.47 29.52
C ILE A 246 -13.48 -7.50 30.40
N ASN A 247 -13.93 -8.61 29.80
CA ASN A 247 -14.56 -9.70 30.53
C ASN A 247 -13.58 -10.31 31.55
N SER A 248 -12.31 -10.45 31.19
CA SER A 248 -11.29 -11.02 32.08
C SER A 248 -11.04 -10.17 33.33
N TYR A 249 -10.84 -8.86 33.22
CA TYR A 249 -10.65 -8.04 34.43
C TYR A 249 -11.96 -7.87 35.22
N THR A 250 -13.13 -7.83 34.57
CA THR A 250 -14.43 -7.76 35.24
C THR A 250 -14.70 -9.02 36.08
N ASN A 251 -14.33 -10.19 35.57
CA ASN A 251 -14.42 -11.43 36.35
C ASN A 251 -13.49 -11.40 37.57
N LEU A 252 -12.25 -10.91 37.40
CA LEU A 252 -11.32 -10.74 38.53
C LEU A 252 -11.89 -9.82 39.62
N GLU A 253 -12.51 -8.71 39.23
CA GLU A 253 -13.23 -7.79 40.12
C GLU A 253 -14.27 -8.52 40.96
N ILE A 254 -15.18 -9.25 40.31
CA ILE A 254 -16.20 -10.05 40.99
C ILE A 254 -15.58 -11.07 41.96
N LYS A 255 -14.51 -11.76 41.56
CA LYS A 255 -13.88 -12.77 42.44
C LYS A 255 -13.19 -12.13 43.65
N VAL A 256 -12.60 -10.95 43.49
CA VAL A 256 -12.03 -10.23 44.61
C VAL A 256 -13.11 -9.72 45.57
N ASP A 257 -14.22 -9.21 45.04
CA ASP A 257 -15.34 -8.76 45.88
C ASP A 257 -15.91 -9.92 46.69
N ASN A 258 -16.13 -11.08 46.06
CA ASN A 258 -16.56 -12.31 46.76
C ASN A 258 -15.58 -12.72 47.88
N LEU A 259 -14.27 -12.71 47.62
CA LEU A 259 -13.27 -13.02 48.64
C LEU A 259 -13.27 -11.99 49.77
N SER A 260 -13.48 -10.71 49.44
CA SER A 260 -13.57 -9.63 50.43
C SER A 260 -14.82 -9.76 51.31
N GLU A 261 -15.95 -10.17 50.74
CA GLU A 261 -17.15 -10.52 51.51
C GLU A 261 -16.94 -11.74 52.40
N ALA A 262 -16.33 -12.81 51.87
CA ALA A 262 -15.99 -14.00 52.65
C ALA A 262 -15.02 -13.66 53.80
N TRP A 263 -14.06 -12.77 53.57
CA TRP A 263 -13.14 -12.29 54.59
C TRP A 263 -13.88 -11.67 55.79
N ASN A 264 -14.93 -10.87 55.55
CA ASN A 264 -15.72 -10.27 56.62
C ASN A 264 -16.47 -11.30 57.48
N SER A 265 -16.76 -12.49 56.96
CA SER A 265 -17.44 -13.56 57.69
C SER A 265 -16.58 -14.22 58.77
N ARG A 266 -15.24 -14.08 58.70
CA ARG A 266 -14.24 -14.78 59.54
C ARG A 266 -14.28 -16.31 59.47
N LYS A 267 -15.03 -16.90 58.55
CA LYS A 267 -15.15 -18.35 58.38
C LYS A 267 -14.04 -18.90 57.50
N TYR A 268 -13.30 -19.88 58.01
CA TYR A 268 -12.10 -20.43 57.37
C TYR A 268 -12.41 -21.07 56.01
N ASP A 269 -13.32 -22.04 55.96
CA ASP A 269 -13.61 -22.77 54.71
C ASP A 269 -14.25 -21.87 53.65
N SER A 270 -15.08 -20.90 54.04
CA SER A 270 -15.59 -19.86 53.14
C SER A 270 -14.47 -19.01 52.51
N ILE A 271 -13.54 -18.49 53.31
CA ILE A 271 -12.40 -17.69 52.80
C ILE A 271 -11.53 -18.55 51.89
N LYS A 272 -11.23 -19.78 52.29
CA LYS A 272 -10.38 -20.69 51.53
C LYS A 272 -10.97 -21.00 50.16
N ARG A 273 -12.27 -21.28 50.08
CA ARG A 273 -12.96 -21.56 48.82
C ARG A 273 -12.89 -20.39 47.85
N GLU A 274 -13.22 -19.18 48.31
CA GLU A 274 -13.18 -17.99 47.43
C GLU A 274 -11.74 -17.63 47.02
N LEU A 275 -10.75 -17.90 47.88
CA LEU A 275 -9.33 -17.72 47.55
C LEU A 275 -8.89 -18.67 46.44
N ASP A 276 -9.24 -19.96 46.52
CA ASP A 276 -8.93 -20.95 45.49
C ASP A 276 -9.57 -20.57 44.14
N ILE A 277 -10.82 -20.08 44.16
CA ILE A 277 -11.51 -19.58 42.95
C ILE A 277 -10.79 -18.37 42.35
N LEU A 278 -10.40 -17.39 43.17
CA LEU A 278 -9.69 -16.20 42.70
C LEU A 278 -8.31 -16.56 42.11
N LEU A 279 -7.59 -17.50 42.70
CA LEU A 279 -6.29 -17.94 42.19
C LEU A 279 -6.39 -18.55 40.80
N GLU A 280 -7.45 -19.31 40.53
CA GLU A 280 -7.68 -19.92 39.21
C GLU A 280 -8.12 -18.89 38.17
N GLU A 281 -9.02 -17.97 38.53
CA GLU A 281 -9.42 -16.85 37.65
C GLU A 281 -8.20 -15.99 37.28
N ARG A 282 -7.32 -15.73 38.26
CA ARG A 282 -6.07 -14.99 38.06
C ARG A 282 -5.14 -15.68 37.06
N ARG A 283 -4.98 -17.00 37.13
CA ARG A 283 -4.17 -17.75 36.15
C ARG A 283 -4.74 -17.63 34.74
N SER A 284 -6.06 -17.74 34.61
CA SER A 284 -6.76 -17.60 33.33
C SER A 284 -6.56 -16.19 32.74
N ALA A 285 -6.71 -15.15 33.57
CA ALA A 285 -6.50 -13.77 33.19
C ALA A 285 -5.03 -13.47 32.80
N GLN A 286 -4.06 -14.06 33.50
CA GLN A 286 -2.63 -13.96 33.16
C GLN A 286 -2.34 -14.57 31.79
N ALA A 287 -2.88 -15.77 31.51
CA ALA A 287 -2.71 -16.41 30.21
C ALA A 287 -3.31 -15.56 29.06
N LEU A 288 -4.46 -14.93 29.30
CA LEU A 288 -5.09 -14.02 28.35
C LEU A 288 -4.26 -12.75 28.11
N TYR A 289 -3.73 -12.14 29.18
CA TYR A 289 -2.80 -11.02 29.07
C TYR A 289 -1.59 -11.41 28.22
N ASP A 290 -0.92 -12.53 28.52
CA ASP A 290 0.28 -12.97 27.80
C ASP A 290 -0.01 -13.29 26.32
N LYS A 291 -1.17 -13.88 26.02
CA LYS A 291 -1.64 -14.14 24.65
C LYS A 291 -1.75 -12.86 23.82
N TYR A 292 -2.26 -11.78 24.42
CA TYR A 292 -2.54 -10.53 23.70
C TYR A 292 -1.50 -9.43 23.88
N ASN A 293 -0.56 -9.56 24.82
CA ASN A 293 0.52 -8.62 25.10
C ASN A 293 1.67 -8.68 24.06
N THR A 294 1.30 -8.72 22.78
CA THR A 294 2.23 -8.72 21.65
C THR A 294 2.54 -7.30 21.18
N GLU A 295 3.68 -7.11 20.52
CA GLU A 295 4.07 -5.79 19.99
C GLU A 295 3.04 -5.24 19.01
N SER A 296 2.49 -6.10 18.14
CA SER A 296 1.45 -5.72 17.18
C SER A 296 0.20 -5.16 17.88
N ASN A 297 -0.26 -5.82 18.95
CA ASN A 297 -1.46 -5.41 19.67
C ASN A 297 -1.22 -4.12 20.49
N LYS A 298 0.00 -3.91 20.99
CA LYS A 298 0.38 -2.67 21.70
C LYS A 298 0.32 -1.43 20.81
N THR A 299 0.51 -1.58 19.50
CA THR A 299 0.34 -0.45 18.57
C THR A 299 -1.10 0.00 18.40
N VAL A 300 -2.09 -0.86 18.72
CA VAL A 300 -3.50 -0.49 18.72
C VAL A 300 -3.85 0.15 20.06
N TYR A 301 -4.00 1.48 20.07
CA TYR A 301 -4.16 2.30 21.28
C TYR A 301 -5.16 1.70 22.29
N ARG A 302 -6.34 1.29 21.83
CA ARG A 302 -7.39 0.79 22.71
C ARG A 302 -7.07 -0.60 23.29
N ILE A 303 -6.48 -1.51 22.51
CA ILE A 303 -6.02 -2.80 23.03
C ILE A 303 -4.95 -2.57 24.09
N ASN A 304 -3.97 -1.69 23.83
CA ASN A 304 -2.92 -1.36 24.78
C ASN A 304 -3.45 -0.78 26.10
N ALA A 305 -4.44 0.11 26.02
CA ALA A 305 -5.08 0.69 27.20
C ALA A 305 -5.78 -0.38 28.08
N GLU A 306 -6.55 -1.28 27.47
CA GLU A 306 -7.24 -2.34 28.21
C GLU A 306 -6.26 -3.40 28.74
N LEU A 307 -5.20 -3.76 27.99
CA LEU A 307 -4.10 -4.59 28.50
C LEU A 307 -3.42 -3.93 29.71
N GLY A 308 -3.24 -2.62 29.68
CA GLY A 308 -2.70 -1.86 30.81
C GLY A 308 -3.57 -1.98 32.07
N ARG A 309 -4.90 -1.92 31.91
CA ARG A 309 -5.85 -2.16 33.01
C ARG A 309 -5.78 -3.59 33.53
N LEU A 310 -5.83 -4.59 32.65
CA LEU A 310 -5.72 -5.99 33.05
C LEU A 310 -4.40 -6.27 33.79
N LYS A 311 -3.29 -5.68 33.34
CA LYS A 311 -2.00 -5.76 34.03
C LYS A 311 -2.08 -5.18 35.45
N ALA A 312 -2.73 -4.03 35.63
CA ALA A 312 -2.91 -3.43 36.96
C ALA A 312 -3.65 -4.37 37.92
N TRP A 313 -4.73 -5.01 37.44
CA TRP A 313 -5.48 -6.03 38.17
C TRP A 313 -4.65 -7.27 38.53
N LEU A 314 -3.84 -7.77 37.58
CA LEU A 314 -2.94 -8.91 37.78
C LEU A 314 -1.76 -8.60 38.74
N SER A 315 -1.47 -7.31 38.95
CA SER A 315 -0.35 -6.83 39.77
C SER A 315 -0.73 -6.60 41.25
N ASP A 316 -0.20 -5.55 41.87
CA ASP A 316 -0.18 -5.28 43.32
C ASP A 316 -1.55 -5.43 44.00
N TRP A 317 -2.64 -5.15 43.29
CA TRP A 317 -3.98 -5.17 43.85
C TRP A 317 -4.47 -6.59 44.20
N SER A 318 -4.41 -7.54 43.25
CA SER A 318 -4.77 -8.94 43.53
C SER A 318 -3.77 -9.60 44.49
N ASN A 319 -2.48 -9.29 44.38
CA ASN A 319 -1.45 -9.80 45.30
C ASN A 319 -1.71 -9.39 46.76
N ASN A 320 -2.08 -8.14 47.01
CA ASN A 320 -2.33 -7.64 48.35
C ASN A 320 -3.51 -8.37 49.01
N ILE A 321 -4.60 -8.55 48.26
CA ILE A 321 -5.81 -9.25 48.73
C ILE A 321 -5.53 -10.74 48.96
N ILE A 322 -4.84 -11.39 48.03
CA ILE A 322 -4.44 -12.80 48.16
C ILE A 322 -3.56 -13.00 49.40
N ASN A 323 -2.57 -12.14 49.63
CA ASN A 323 -1.69 -12.24 50.80
C ASN A 323 -2.47 -12.06 52.11
N LYS A 324 -3.34 -11.05 52.18
CA LYS A 324 -4.22 -10.83 53.34
C LYS A 324 -5.13 -12.02 53.62
N ALA A 325 -5.66 -12.66 52.59
CA ALA A 325 -6.48 -13.87 52.75
C ALA A 325 -5.66 -15.03 53.32
N HIS A 326 -4.44 -15.26 52.84
CA HIS A 326 -3.53 -16.27 53.42
C HIS A 326 -3.21 -15.99 54.89
N GLU A 327 -2.79 -14.77 55.22
CA GLU A 327 -2.51 -14.36 56.61
C GLU A 327 -3.73 -14.57 57.52
N ARG A 328 -4.94 -14.31 56.99
CA ARG A 328 -6.17 -14.50 57.74
C ARG A 328 -6.48 -15.97 57.99
N LEU A 329 -6.31 -16.83 57.00
CA LEU A 329 -6.49 -18.27 57.13
C LEU A 329 -5.52 -18.84 58.16
N GLU A 330 -4.24 -18.46 58.10
CA GLU A 330 -3.23 -18.86 59.08
C GLU A 330 -3.60 -18.40 60.50
N ALA A 331 -4.07 -17.16 60.67
CA ALA A 331 -4.48 -16.65 61.97
C ALA A 331 -5.67 -17.43 62.58
N ILE A 332 -6.65 -17.82 61.76
CA ILE A 332 -7.79 -18.64 62.20
C ILE A 332 -7.30 -20.06 62.57
N GLU A 333 -6.49 -20.68 61.71
CA GLU A 333 -5.95 -22.02 61.95
C GLU A 333 -5.12 -22.07 63.24
N GLN A 334 -4.21 -21.12 63.45
CA GLN A 334 -3.40 -21.04 64.68
C GLN A 334 -4.24 -20.79 65.93
N SER A 335 -5.23 -19.91 65.86
CA SER A 335 -6.17 -19.65 66.97
C SER A 335 -6.94 -20.92 67.34
N PHE A 336 -7.36 -21.70 66.35
CA PHE A 336 -8.07 -22.95 66.56
C PHE A 336 -7.15 -24.04 67.15
N ILE A 337 -5.98 -24.25 66.54
CA ILE A 337 -5.00 -25.27 66.97
C ILE A 337 -4.53 -25.01 68.40
N SER A 338 -4.27 -23.75 68.76
CA SER A 338 -3.89 -23.37 70.13
C SER A 338 -4.97 -23.77 71.14
N LYS A 339 -6.24 -23.51 70.84
CA LYS A 339 -7.36 -23.87 71.71
C LYS A 339 -7.56 -25.40 71.78
N TRP A 340 -7.44 -26.10 70.65
CA TRP A 340 -7.45 -27.56 70.60
C TRP A 340 -6.37 -28.18 71.50
N ASN A 341 -5.12 -27.73 71.38
CA ASN A 341 -4.01 -28.26 72.18
C ASN A 341 -4.22 -28.03 73.67
N SER A 342 -4.68 -26.84 74.07
CA SER A 342 -5.00 -26.54 75.48
C SER A 342 -6.07 -27.49 76.06
N ILE A 343 -7.13 -27.78 75.29
CA ILE A 343 -8.19 -28.71 75.70
C ILE A 343 -7.66 -30.15 75.76
N ILE A 344 -6.81 -30.55 74.80
CA ILE A 344 -6.16 -31.87 74.79
C ILE A 344 -5.23 -32.06 76.00
N ASP A 345 -4.47 -31.04 76.40
CA ASP A 345 -3.63 -31.09 77.59
C ASP A 345 -4.49 -31.27 78.84
N GLY A 346 -5.60 -30.54 78.94
CA GLY A 346 -6.61 -30.72 80.00
C GLY A 346 -7.19 -32.13 80.02
N TYR A 347 -7.50 -32.70 78.86
CA TYR A 347 -7.95 -34.08 78.73
C TYR A 347 -6.90 -35.09 79.22
N ASN A 348 -5.63 -34.91 78.87
CA ASN A 348 -4.55 -35.79 79.31
C ASN A 348 -4.37 -35.73 80.84
N ILE A 349 -4.50 -34.55 81.45
CA ILE A 349 -4.51 -34.40 82.91
C ILE A 349 -5.70 -35.14 83.54
N ALA A 350 -6.90 -35.01 82.95
CA ALA A 350 -8.08 -35.71 83.41
C ALA A 350 -7.88 -37.23 83.40
N LYS A 351 -7.32 -37.75 82.30
CA LYS A 351 -7.00 -39.17 82.15
C LYS A 351 -6.02 -39.66 83.22
N ASN A 352 -4.98 -38.89 83.52
CA ASN A 352 -4.03 -39.22 84.59
C ASN A 352 -4.70 -39.24 85.97
N LYS A 353 -5.57 -38.27 86.27
CA LYS A 353 -6.34 -38.25 87.53
C LYS A 353 -7.20 -39.50 87.73
N ILE A 354 -7.79 -40.04 86.67
CA ILE A 354 -8.56 -41.30 86.72
C ILE A 354 -7.64 -42.46 87.10
N TYR A 355 -6.47 -42.57 86.46
CA TYR A 355 -5.51 -43.62 86.77
C TYR A 355 -4.97 -43.50 88.21
N GLU A 356 -4.73 -42.29 88.69
CA GLU A 356 -4.28 -42.02 90.07
C GLU A 356 -5.37 -42.27 91.12
N ALA A 357 -6.64 -42.10 90.76
CA ALA A 357 -7.77 -42.34 91.66
C ALA A 357 -7.94 -43.84 92.00
N GLY A 358 -7.66 -44.74 91.05
CA GLY A 358 -7.79 -46.18 91.25
C GLY A 358 -9.20 -46.59 91.64
N ILE A 359 -9.40 -47.01 92.90
CA ILE A 359 -10.71 -47.39 93.48
C ILE A 359 -11.22 -46.38 94.54
N ASP A 360 -10.52 -45.26 94.73
CA ASP A 360 -10.90 -44.24 95.71
C ASP A 360 -12.08 -43.41 95.17
N HIS A 361 -13.24 -43.62 95.78
CA HIS A 361 -14.52 -43.01 95.38
C HIS A 361 -14.48 -41.48 95.34
N LEU A 362 -13.84 -40.85 96.32
CA LEU A 362 -13.73 -39.38 96.39
C LEU A 362 -12.88 -38.85 95.23
N LYS A 363 -11.73 -39.49 94.96
CA LYS A 363 -10.85 -39.10 93.85
C LYS A 363 -11.46 -39.41 92.49
N LEU A 364 -12.21 -40.50 92.36
CA LEU A 364 -12.95 -40.82 91.13
C LEU A 364 -14.05 -39.78 90.87
N LYS A 365 -14.75 -39.31 91.91
CA LYS A 365 -15.72 -38.22 91.78
C LYS A 365 -15.07 -36.91 91.30
N GLU A 366 -13.93 -36.52 91.88
CA GLU A 366 -13.18 -35.34 91.42
C GLU A 366 -12.68 -35.49 89.97
N ALA A 367 -12.25 -36.69 89.58
CA ALA A 367 -11.84 -36.98 88.20
C ALA A 367 -13.01 -36.87 87.21
N VAL A 368 -14.21 -37.31 87.60
CA VAL A 368 -15.44 -37.16 86.80
C VAL A 368 -15.82 -35.69 86.65
N GLU A 369 -15.82 -34.91 87.73
CA GLU A 369 -16.13 -33.46 87.66
C GLU A 369 -15.16 -32.73 86.73
N PHE A 370 -13.88 -33.13 86.74
CA PHE A 370 -12.88 -32.58 85.82
C PHE A 370 -13.09 -33.04 84.37
N LEU A 371 -13.44 -34.30 84.12
CA LEU A 371 -13.81 -34.80 82.79
C LEU A 371 -15.06 -34.12 82.23
N GLU A 372 -16.08 -33.87 83.05
CA GLU A 372 -17.31 -33.17 82.64
C GLU A 372 -17.01 -31.74 82.19
N LYS A 373 -16.03 -31.07 82.82
CA LYS A 373 -15.54 -29.77 82.38
C LYS A 373 -14.86 -29.85 81.01
N ILE A 374 -13.95 -30.80 80.82
CA ILE A 374 -13.25 -31.00 79.54
C ILE A 374 -14.23 -31.42 78.42
N TYR A 375 -15.23 -32.23 78.74
CA TYR A 375 -16.31 -32.58 77.81
C TYR A 375 -17.01 -31.33 77.29
N LYS A 376 -17.38 -30.42 78.20
CA LYS A 376 -17.99 -29.14 77.84
C LYS A 376 -17.06 -28.29 76.98
N ASP A 377 -15.77 -28.22 77.30
CA ASP A 377 -14.79 -27.48 76.52
C ASP A 377 -14.66 -28.04 75.08
N PHE A 378 -14.72 -29.36 74.88
CA PHE A 378 -14.76 -29.96 73.54
C PHE A 378 -16.08 -29.71 72.80
N VAL A 379 -17.23 -29.73 73.48
CA VAL A 379 -18.52 -29.38 72.88
C VAL A 379 -18.53 -27.92 72.41
N ASP A 380 -18.01 -27.01 73.23
CA ASP A 380 -17.84 -25.61 72.86
C ASP A 380 -16.86 -25.44 71.70
N LEU A 381 -15.77 -26.22 71.67
CA LEU A 381 -14.84 -26.26 70.54
C LEU A 381 -15.50 -26.79 69.26
N LYS A 382 -16.36 -27.81 69.35
CA LYS A 382 -17.16 -28.32 68.22
C LYS A 382 -18.07 -27.24 67.66
N LYS A 383 -18.77 -26.51 68.53
CA LYS A 383 -19.63 -25.38 68.14
C LYS A 383 -18.83 -24.29 67.43
N ARG A 384 -17.66 -23.95 67.96
CA ARG A 384 -16.75 -22.99 67.34
C ARG A 384 -16.26 -23.47 65.96
N ALA A 385 -15.83 -24.72 65.85
CA ALA A 385 -15.38 -25.33 64.59
C ALA A 385 -16.47 -25.32 63.51
N SER A 386 -17.70 -25.70 63.88
CA SER A 386 -18.80 -25.88 62.93
C SER A 386 -19.55 -24.60 62.55
N ILE A 387 -19.59 -23.58 63.42
CA ILE A 387 -20.45 -22.40 63.23
C ILE A 387 -19.65 -21.10 63.16
N GLU A 388 -18.72 -20.90 64.11
CA GLU A 388 -18.06 -19.60 64.29
C GLU A 388 -16.85 -19.44 63.37
N ASP A 389 -15.95 -20.42 63.39
CA ASP A 389 -14.72 -20.42 62.61
C ASP A 389 -14.86 -21.22 61.30
N GLU A 390 -15.91 -22.04 61.13
CA GLU A 390 -16.11 -22.94 59.97
C GLU A 390 -14.80 -23.68 59.58
N TYR A 391 -14.20 -24.33 60.57
CA TYR A 391 -12.92 -25.04 60.47
C TYR A 391 -13.16 -26.55 60.55
N HIS A 392 -13.79 -27.10 59.51
CA HIS A 392 -14.27 -28.48 59.50
C HIS A 392 -13.16 -29.54 59.47
N LYS A 393 -11.90 -29.13 59.25
CA LYS A 393 -10.72 -30.00 59.22
C LYS A 393 -10.51 -30.80 60.52
N LYS A 394 -11.10 -30.38 61.64
CA LYS A 394 -10.98 -31.05 62.95
C LYS A 394 -12.26 -31.69 63.49
N ASP A 395 -13.36 -31.67 62.73
CA ASP A 395 -14.67 -32.13 63.22
C ASP A 395 -14.63 -33.59 63.69
N ALA A 396 -14.06 -34.49 62.89
CA ALA A 396 -13.97 -35.92 63.24
C ALA A 396 -13.10 -36.17 64.49
N ASP A 397 -11.99 -35.42 64.64
CA ASP A 397 -11.12 -35.53 65.81
C ASP A 397 -11.83 -35.06 67.09
N ILE A 398 -12.59 -33.96 67.00
CA ILE A 398 -13.38 -33.43 68.12
C ILE A 398 -14.48 -34.42 68.50
N GLU A 399 -15.21 -34.96 67.52
CA GLU A 399 -16.25 -35.96 67.75
C GLU A 399 -15.70 -37.22 68.40
N GLY A 400 -14.55 -37.70 67.94
CA GLY A 400 -13.87 -38.84 68.55
C GLY A 400 -13.50 -38.58 70.01
N LYS A 401 -13.03 -37.38 70.34
CA LYS A 401 -12.68 -37.01 71.72
C LYS A 401 -13.88 -36.86 72.64
N ILE A 402 -14.97 -36.27 72.15
CA ILE A 402 -16.24 -36.18 72.88
C ILE A 402 -16.75 -37.58 73.22
N ALA A 403 -16.79 -38.48 72.23
CA ALA A 403 -17.24 -39.86 72.44
C ALA A 403 -16.35 -40.64 73.41
N GLU A 404 -15.02 -40.46 73.33
CA GLU A 404 -14.08 -41.06 74.27
C GLU A 404 -14.34 -40.59 75.71
N ILE A 405 -14.46 -39.28 75.93
CA ILE A 405 -14.71 -38.70 77.27
C ILE A 405 -16.05 -39.17 77.84
N ASP A 406 -17.11 -39.18 77.04
CA ASP A 406 -18.43 -39.65 77.48
C ASP A 406 -18.36 -41.12 77.92
N GLY A 407 -17.63 -41.96 77.16
CA GLY A 407 -17.34 -43.35 77.55
C GLY A 407 -16.65 -43.46 78.91
N TRP A 408 -15.63 -42.63 79.18
CA TRP A 408 -14.96 -42.59 80.49
C TRP A 408 -15.90 -42.15 81.62
N ILE A 409 -16.71 -41.11 81.40
CA ILE A 409 -17.66 -40.59 82.40
C ILE A 409 -18.68 -41.67 82.79
N GLN A 410 -19.27 -42.35 81.81
CA GLN A 410 -20.24 -43.42 82.06
C GLN A 410 -19.61 -44.61 82.79
N ALA A 411 -18.41 -45.02 82.37
CA ALA A 411 -17.71 -46.12 83.01
C ALA A 411 -17.43 -45.86 84.49
N ILE A 412 -16.97 -44.64 84.84
CA ILE A 412 -16.67 -44.28 86.22
C ILE A 412 -17.95 -44.12 87.05
N LYS A 413 -19.00 -43.50 86.50
CA LYS A 413 -20.30 -43.36 87.20
C LYS A 413 -20.95 -44.70 87.55
N ASN A 414 -20.66 -45.77 86.82
CA ASN A 414 -21.16 -47.12 87.15
C ASN A 414 -20.35 -47.83 88.25
N LEU A 415 -19.18 -47.29 88.62
CA LEU A 415 -18.29 -47.82 89.67
C LEU A 415 -18.43 -47.11 91.01
N ILE A 416 -19.01 -45.90 91.00
CA ILE A 416 -19.24 -44.98 92.12
C ILE A 416 -20.68 -45.14 92.60
#